data_AF-A0A3D3W6E9-F1
#
_entry.id   AF-A0A3D3W6E9-F1
#
_cell.length_a   1.000
_cell.length_b   1.000
_cell.length_c   1.000
_cell.angle_alpha   90.00
_cell.angle_beta   90.00
_cell.angle_gamma   90.00
#
_symmetry.space_group_name_H-M   'P 1'
#
loop_
_entity.id
_entity.type
_entity.pdbx_description
1 polymer ?
#
loop_
_entity_poly.entity_id
_entity_poly.type
_entity_poly.pdbx_seq_one_letter_code
_entity_poly.pdbx_strand_id
1 'polypeptide(L)'
;MPLSNWIKETAQLLAQNSAAARRRARTRPRRLAATRFVRSSDREIRGYSESLEDRVLPASLVWVGDLSQQFDGYSPGDSNWDTNSLPQSGDALSFPNISTSRSLSNDSTSGNAYSLDFTSSGYTVTGNTIALTATGIDLQSSAASTVLNTPLTFGNNTTINISAGTTTLAGDLSGTDGLTKTGAGELLISGSANFTGPTQISAGTLNLTGTLTSDSPLEITNTATFTGTGNWSGPVSVSGTVAPGNGTGTLTTGPLTLTPSSTLQLQIAGNSAGQFDCVNSSGAVSLDGTLTIAVDPG
;
A
#
# COMPACT_ATOMS: atom_id res chain seq x y z
N MET A 1 26.93 -0.32 -18.77
CA MET A 1 25.46 -0.36 -18.91
C MET A 1 24.89 -0.64 -17.54
N PRO A 2 23.89 0.13 -17.07
CA PRO A 2 23.23 -0.16 -15.81
C PRO A 2 22.46 -1.49 -15.90
N LEU A 3 22.37 -2.21 -14.79
CA LEU A 3 21.73 -3.54 -14.70
C LEU A 3 20.27 -3.53 -15.21
N SER A 4 19.59 -2.38 -15.11
CA SER A 4 18.25 -2.13 -15.63
C SER A 4 18.15 -2.29 -17.15
N ASN A 5 19.17 -1.86 -17.91
CA ASN A 5 19.19 -2.02 -19.36
C ASN A 5 19.36 -3.50 -19.76
N TRP A 6 20.10 -4.27 -18.96
CA TRP A 6 20.30 -5.70 -19.20
C TRP A 6 19.02 -6.51 -18.96
N ILE A 7 18.27 -6.20 -17.89
CA ILE A 7 16.98 -6.85 -17.62
C ILE A 7 15.97 -6.54 -18.75
N LYS A 8 15.90 -5.28 -19.21
CA LYS A 8 15.04 -4.88 -20.33
C LYS A 8 15.40 -5.59 -21.65
N GLU A 9 16.70 -5.71 -21.96
CA GLU A 9 17.16 -6.40 -23.17
C GLU A 9 16.85 -7.90 -23.15
N THR A 10 17.03 -8.58 -22.01
CA THR A 10 16.76 -10.03 -21.91
C THR A 10 15.29 -10.39 -22.08
N ALA A 11 14.37 -9.57 -21.56
CA ALA A 11 12.92 -9.75 -21.74
C ALA A 11 12.50 -9.57 -23.21
N GLN A 12 13.05 -8.56 -23.90
CA GLN A 12 12.78 -8.33 -25.32
C GLN A 12 13.31 -9.46 -26.21
N LEU A 13 14.49 -10.00 -25.93
CA LEU A 13 15.07 -11.10 -26.70
C LEU A 13 14.29 -12.42 -26.56
N LEU A 14 13.70 -12.68 -25.39
CA LEU A 14 12.85 -13.85 -25.18
C LEU A 14 11.54 -13.76 -25.98
N ALA A 15 10.94 -12.56 -26.05
CA ALA A 15 9.71 -12.31 -26.80
C ALA A 15 9.92 -12.35 -28.33
N GLN A 16 11.09 -11.95 -28.83
CA GLN A 16 11.39 -11.98 -30.26
C GLN A 16 11.70 -13.39 -30.78
N ASN A 17 12.33 -14.24 -29.96
CA ASN A 17 12.67 -15.61 -30.35
C ASN A 17 11.45 -16.56 -30.41
N SER A 18 10.39 -16.29 -29.66
CA SER A 18 9.14 -17.07 -29.73
C SER A 18 8.31 -16.76 -30.99
N ALA A 19 8.50 -15.60 -31.61
CA ALA A 19 7.79 -15.19 -32.82
C ALA A 19 8.42 -15.69 -34.14
N ALA A 20 9.69 -16.12 -34.13
CA ALA A 20 10.45 -16.39 -35.37
C ALA A 20 10.20 -17.78 -36.01
N ALA A 21 9.34 -18.63 -35.44
CA ALA A 21 9.18 -20.02 -35.87
C ALA A 21 7.98 -20.28 -36.81
N ARG A 22 7.82 -19.59 -37.94
CA ARG A 22 6.92 -20.06 -39.04
C ARG A 22 7.51 -19.89 -40.46
N ARG A 23 7.95 -21.05 -40.97
CA ARG A 23 8.30 -21.57 -42.31
C ARG A 23 8.06 -20.73 -43.59
N ARG A 24 9.07 -20.80 -44.47
CA ARG A 24 9.14 -20.43 -45.90
C ARG A 24 8.64 -21.52 -46.88
N ALA A 25 8.38 -21.05 -48.12
CA ALA A 25 8.41 -21.71 -49.45
C ALA A 25 7.03 -22.13 -50.04
N ARG A 26 6.67 -21.93 -51.32
CA ARG A 26 7.43 -21.99 -52.59
C ARG A 26 6.80 -21.12 -53.71
N THR A 27 7.63 -20.73 -54.68
CA THR A 27 7.31 -20.05 -55.96
C THR A 27 7.42 -21.01 -57.15
N ARG A 28 6.58 -20.87 -58.19
CA ARG A 28 6.88 -20.98 -59.66
C ARG A 28 5.61 -20.81 -60.55
N PRO A 29 5.70 -20.52 -61.87
CA PRO A 29 4.90 -19.44 -62.49
C PRO A 29 4.05 -19.79 -63.75
N ARG A 30 3.30 -18.75 -64.20
CA ARG A 30 2.86 -18.33 -65.55
C ARG A 30 1.70 -19.04 -66.27
N ARG A 31 0.66 -18.25 -66.61
CA ARG A 31 0.25 -17.92 -68.00
C ARG A 31 -0.64 -16.66 -68.07
N LEU A 32 -0.40 -15.84 -69.11
CA LEU A 32 -1.10 -14.59 -69.45
C LEU A 32 -2.43 -14.87 -70.17
N ALA A 33 -3.47 -14.07 -69.89
CA ALA A 33 -4.18 -13.21 -70.86
C ALA A 33 -5.54 -12.69 -70.32
N ALA A 34 -5.97 -11.58 -70.94
CA ALA A 34 -7.29 -10.93 -70.92
C ALA A 34 -7.54 -9.87 -69.83
N THR A 35 -7.26 -8.63 -70.23
CA THR A 35 -7.70 -7.37 -69.63
C THR A 35 -9.23 -7.32 -69.59
N ARG A 36 -9.80 -7.23 -68.39
CA ARG A 36 -11.21 -6.90 -68.18
C ARG A 36 -11.27 -5.82 -67.11
N PHE A 37 -11.73 -4.63 -67.49
CA PHE A 37 -12.03 -3.54 -66.56
C PHE A 37 -13.13 -4.02 -65.61
N VAL A 38 -12.76 -4.36 -64.39
CA VAL A 38 -13.68 -4.59 -63.28
C VAL A 38 -13.62 -3.33 -62.43
N ARG A 39 -14.77 -2.67 -62.25
CA ARG A 39 -14.94 -1.57 -61.30
C ARG A 39 -14.30 -1.98 -59.97
N SER A 40 -13.37 -1.18 -59.47
CA SER A 40 -12.89 -1.32 -58.10
C SER A 40 -14.08 -1.06 -57.19
N SER A 41 -14.71 -2.11 -56.69
CA SER A 41 -15.44 -2.01 -55.45
C SER A 41 -14.40 -1.60 -54.41
N ASP A 42 -14.47 -0.35 -53.95
CA ASP A 42 -13.80 0.08 -52.74
C ASP A 42 -14.21 -0.91 -51.64
N ARG A 43 -13.33 -1.87 -51.39
CA ARG A 43 -13.46 -2.74 -50.24
C ARG A 43 -12.96 -1.86 -49.11
N GLU A 44 -13.87 -1.16 -48.45
CA GLU A 44 -13.60 -0.59 -47.13
C GLU A 44 -13.02 -1.73 -46.29
N ILE A 45 -11.70 -1.74 -46.14
CA ILE A 45 -11.05 -2.54 -45.11
C ILE A 45 -11.45 -1.85 -43.83
N ARG A 46 -12.60 -2.26 -43.27
CA ARG A 46 -12.94 -1.94 -41.88
C ARG A 46 -11.86 -2.59 -41.05
N GLY A 47 -10.84 -1.81 -40.70
CA GLY A 47 -9.89 -2.17 -39.67
C GLY A 47 -10.69 -2.28 -38.38
N TYR A 48 -11.09 -3.49 -38.04
CA TYR A 48 -11.51 -3.77 -36.68
C TYR A 48 -10.25 -3.60 -35.83
N SER A 49 -10.19 -2.54 -35.05
CA SER A 49 -9.29 -2.48 -33.90
C SER A 49 -9.81 -3.49 -32.91
N GLU A 50 -9.34 -4.73 -32.99
CA GLU A 50 -9.49 -5.65 -31.88
C GLU A 50 -8.67 -5.09 -30.72
N SER A 51 -9.33 -4.88 -29.57
CA SER A 51 -8.60 -4.55 -28.36
C SER A 51 -7.70 -5.74 -28.06
N LEU A 52 -6.38 -5.53 -28.09
CA LEU A 52 -5.40 -6.55 -27.74
C LEU A 52 -5.56 -6.82 -26.25
N GLU A 53 -6.35 -7.85 -25.94
CA GLU A 53 -6.51 -8.54 -24.65
C GLU A 53 -6.46 -7.63 -23.41
N ASP A 54 -7.63 -7.33 -22.83
CA ASP A 54 -7.67 -6.90 -21.43
C ASP A 54 -6.92 -7.94 -20.60
N ARG A 55 -5.99 -7.47 -19.76
CA ARG A 55 -5.21 -8.35 -18.89
C ARG A 55 -6.18 -9.13 -17.99
N VAL A 56 -6.27 -10.45 -18.20
CA VAL A 56 -7.23 -11.32 -17.48
C VAL A 56 -6.75 -11.65 -16.06
N LEU A 57 -5.47 -11.41 -15.74
CA LEU A 57 -4.88 -11.67 -14.43
C LEU A 57 -4.11 -10.46 -13.91
N PRO A 58 -4.11 -10.26 -12.57
CA PRO A 58 -3.18 -9.36 -11.90
C PRO A 58 -1.74 -9.58 -12.34
N ALA A 59 -1.00 -8.50 -12.59
CA ALA A 59 0.44 -8.53 -12.82
C ALA A 59 1.18 -8.02 -11.59
N SER A 60 2.48 -8.35 -11.55
CA SER A 60 3.43 -7.72 -10.66
C SER A 60 4.23 -6.70 -11.47
N LEU A 61 4.18 -5.44 -11.05
CA LEU A 61 4.89 -4.33 -11.69
C LEU A 61 5.91 -3.76 -10.71
N VAL A 62 7.12 -3.50 -11.20
CA VAL A 62 8.20 -2.90 -10.42
C VAL A 62 8.40 -1.46 -10.84
N TRP A 63 8.33 -0.54 -9.89
CA TRP A 63 8.60 0.87 -10.14
C TRP A 63 10.07 1.07 -10.54
N VAL A 64 10.28 1.61 -11.74
CA VAL A 64 11.60 1.98 -12.27
C VAL A 64 11.78 3.51 -12.38
N GLY A 65 10.68 4.25 -12.50
CA GLY A 65 10.68 5.72 -12.46
C GLY A 65 11.45 6.37 -13.61
N ASP A 66 11.32 5.82 -14.82
CA ASP A 66 12.07 6.22 -16.02
C ASP A 66 11.58 7.53 -16.66
N LEU A 67 10.29 7.86 -16.54
CA LEU A 67 9.65 8.99 -17.21
C LEU A 67 9.32 10.16 -16.27
N SER A 68 8.67 9.87 -15.14
CA SER A 68 8.15 10.88 -14.21
C SER A 68 7.87 10.27 -12.83
N GLN A 69 7.31 11.07 -11.91
CA GLN A 69 6.86 10.61 -10.60
C GLN A 69 5.41 10.07 -10.60
N GLN A 70 4.76 9.97 -11.76
CA GLN A 70 3.35 9.60 -11.90
C GLN A 70 3.16 8.10 -12.13
N PHE A 71 2.18 7.47 -11.49
CA PHE A 71 1.87 6.05 -11.71
C PHE A 71 1.48 5.77 -13.17
N ASP A 72 0.71 6.65 -13.79
CA ASP A 72 0.25 6.54 -15.18
C ASP A 72 1.17 7.28 -16.18
N GLY A 73 2.40 7.60 -15.76
CA GLY A 73 3.41 8.17 -16.65
C GLY A 73 3.72 7.23 -17.82
N TYR A 74 3.36 7.66 -19.04
CA TYR A 74 3.44 6.84 -20.24
C TYR A 74 4.00 7.61 -21.44
N SER A 75 4.86 6.94 -22.21
CA SER A 75 5.30 7.31 -23.54
C SER A 75 5.20 6.06 -24.44
N PRO A 76 4.99 6.15 -25.75
CA PRO A 76 4.90 4.97 -26.60
C PRO A 76 6.08 3.99 -26.41
N GLY A 77 5.78 2.83 -25.82
CA GLY A 77 6.77 1.77 -25.53
C GLY A 77 7.57 1.94 -24.24
N ASP A 78 7.24 2.90 -23.37
CA ASP A 78 7.93 3.14 -22.11
C ASP A 78 6.94 3.60 -21.02
N SER A 79 7.16 3.17 -19.78
CA SER A 79 6.39 3.65 -18.63
C SER A 79 7.30 3.77 -17.40
N ASN A 80 6.76 4.23 -16.27
CA ASN A 80 7.48 4.18 -15.00
C ASN A 80 7.58 2.78 -14.37
N TRP A 81 7.14 1.74 -15.09
CA TRP A 81 7.07 0.35 -14.63
C TRP A 81 7.90 -0.57 -15.53
N ASP A 82 8.55 -1.57 -14.95
CA ASP A 82 9.51 -2.48 -15.58
C ASP A 82 9.02 -3.20 -16.85
N THR A 83 7.72 -3.47 -16.95
CA THR A 83 7.10 -4.13 -18.12
C THR A 83 6.59 -3.16 -19.18
N ASN A 84 6.84 -1.85 -19.02
CA ASN A 84 6.30 -0.76 -19.85
C ASN A 84 4.76 -0.78 -19.97
N SER A 85 4.10 -1.43 -19.01
CA SER A 85 2.64 -1.47 -18.89
C SER A 85 2.19 -0.57 -17.75
N LEU A 86 1.03 0.06 -17.89
CA LEU A 86 0.43 0.84 -16.81
C LEU A 86 -0.22 -0.08 -15.77
N PRO A 87 -0.24 0.32 -14.48
CA PRO A 87 -0.98 -0.37 -13.44
C PRO A 87 -2.47 -0.47 -13.78
N GLN A 88 -3.05 -1.63 -13.51
CA GLN A 88 -4.49 -1.85 -13.59
C GLN A 88 -5.01 -2.35 -12.24
N SER A 89 -6.29 -2.12 -11.99
CA SER A 89 -6.94 -2.58 -10.76
C SER A 89 -6.77 -4.09 -10.58
N GLY A 90 -6.29 -4.48 -9.40
CA GLY A 90 -5.91 -5.85 -9.03
C GLY A 90 -4.40 -6.10 -9.01
N ASP A 91 -3.58 -5.20 -9.57
CA ASP A 91 -2.13 -5.42 -9.69
C ASP A 91 -1.36 -5.31 -8.37
N ALA A 92 -0.20 -5.99 -8.34
CA ALA A 92 0.79 -5.85 -7.28
C ALA A 92 1.90 -4.90 -7.73
N LEU A 93 2.16 -3.86 -6.94
CA LEU A 93 3.12 -2.79 -7.24
C LEU A 93 4.29 -2.86 -6.25
N SER A 94 5.50 -3.04 -6.77
CA SER A 94 6.73 -3.12 -5.97
C SER A 94 7.58 -1.85 -6.11
N PHE A 95 8.10 -1.37 -4.99
CA PHE A 95 8.85 -0.12 -4.87
C PHE A 95 10.26 -0.39 -4.29
N PRO A 96 11.25 -0.67 -5.16
CA PRO A 96 12.60 -1.06 -4.76
C PRO A 96 13.57 0.12 -4.58
N ASN A 97 14.84 -0.17 -4.34
CA ASN A 97 15.88 0.86 -4.30
C ASN A 97 16.12 1.43 -5.71
N ILE A 98 15.62 2.63 -5.98
CA ILE A 98 15.85 3.37 -7.23
C ILE A 98 16.77 4.57 -7.03
N SER A 99 17.45 5.02 -8.09
CA SER A 99 18.28 6.25 -8.08
C SER A 99 17.49 7.53 -8.38
N THR A 100 16.23 7.41 -8.79
CA THR A 100 15.33 8.51 -9.13
C THR A 100 14.50 8.94 -7.91
N SER A 101 13.63 9.94 -8.09
CA SER A 101 12.76 10.45 -7.02
C SER A 101 11.84 9.36 -6.48
N ARG A 102 11.72 9.27 -5.16
CA ARG A 102 10.77 8.41 -4.43
C ARG A 102 9.56 9.16 -3.89
N SER A 103 9.43 10.45 -4.24
CA SER A 103 8.19 11.21 -4.06
C SER A 103 7.32 10.98 -5.28
N LEU A 104 6.29 10.15 -5.13
CA LEU A 104 5.43 9.66 -6.20
C LEU A 104 4.02 10.23 -6.10
N SER A 105 3.32 10.24 -7.24
CA SER A 105 1.91 10.59 -7.34
C SER A 105 1.16 9.47 -8.04
N ASN A 106 0.21 8.86 -7.33
CA ASN A 106 -0.78 7.98 -7.92
C ASN A 106 -1.82 8.84 -8.66
N ASP A 107 -1.73 8.89 -9.97
CA ASP A 107 -2.71 9.53 -10.86
C ASP A 107 -3.56 8.53 -11.63
N SER A 108 -3.45 7.23 -11.29
CA SER A 108 -4.34 6.20 -11.81
C SER A 108 -5.79 6.41 -11.37
N THR A 109 -6.73 5.70 -12.01
CA THR A 109 -8.17 5.84 -11.71
C THR A 109 -8.43 5.65 -10.21
N SER A 110 -9.09 6.64 -9.60
CA SER A 110 -9.39 6.64 -8.17
C SER A 110 -10.21 5.40 -7.79
N GLY A 111 -9.76 4.70 -6.74
CA GLY A 111 -10.35 3.45 -6.27
C GLY A 111 -9.84 2.20 -6.99
N ASN A 112 -8.87 2.32 -7.90
CA ASN A 112 -8.16 1.14 -8.39
C ASN A 112 -7.57 0.36 -7.21
N ALA A 113 -7.72 -0.96 -7.26
CA ALA A 113 -7.20 -1.85 -6.24
C ALA A 113 -5.75 -2.18 -6.51
N TYR A 114 -4.88 -2.06 -5.51
CA TYR A 114 -3.47 -2.48 -5.63
C TYR A 114 -2.99 -3.17 -4.35
N SER A 115 -2.13 -4.16 -4.51
CA SER A 115 -1.22 -4.57 -3.44
C SER A 115 0.10 -3.79 -3.57
N LEU A 116 0.66 -3.34 -2.46
CA LEU A 116 1.83 -2.46 -2.44
C LEU A 116 2.97 -3.13 -1.66
N ASP A 117 4.18 -3.19 -2.23
CA ASP A 117 5.37 -3.76 -1.59
C ASP A 117 6.56 -2.79 -1.61
N PHE A 118 6.88 -2.20 -0.46
CA PHE A 118 7.99 -1.28 -0.29
C PHE A 118 9.21 -2.00 0.27
N THR A 119 10.19 -2.25 -0.59
CA THR A 119 11.44 -2.95 -0.22
C THR A 119 12.59 -1.98 0.06
N SER A 120 12.35 -0.67 0.00
CA SER A 120 13.34 0.38 0.25
C SER A 120 12.71 1.63 0.88
N SER A 121 13.50 2.38 1.65
CA SER A 121 13.03 3.55 2.41
C SER A 121 12.90 4.82 1.58
N GLY A 122 12.17 5.80 2.12
CA GLY A 122 12.08 7.16 1.58
C GLY A 122 11.02 7.33 0.51
N TYR A 123 10.11 6.37 0.35
CA TYR A 123 8.94 6.54 -0.52
C TYR A 123 7.88 7.41 0.14
N THR A 124 7.39 8.39 -0.61
CA THR A 124 6.20 9.19 -0.28
C THR A 124 5.24 9.11 -1.45
N VAL A 125 4.05 8.56 -1.25
CA VAL A 125 3.03 8.42 -2.31
C VAL A 125 1.84 9.33 -2.01
N THR A 126 1.51 10.19 -2.97
CA THR A 126 0.36 11.11 -2.93
C THR A 126 -0.65 10.76 -4.03
N GLY A 127 -1.78 11.46 -4.12
CA GLY A 127 -2.68 11.38 -5.28
C GLY A 127 -4.02 10.69 -5.00
N ASN A 128 -4.55 10.03 -6.02
CA ASN A 128 -5.87 9.42 -6.05
C ASN A 128 -5.99 8.22 -5.11
N THR A 129 -7.19 7.96 -4.59
CA THR A 129 -7.49 6.86 -3.66
C THR A 129 -7.03 5.50 -4.22
N ILE A 130 -6.45 4.67 -3.36
CA ILE A 130 -6.14 3.27 -3.63
C ILE A 130 -7.09 2.38 -2.81
N ALA A 131 -7.70 1.39 -3.46
CA ALA A 131 -8.47 0.37 -2.76
C ALA A 131 -7.56 -0.79 -2.32
N LEU A 132 -7.73 -1.27 -1.10
CA LEU A 132 -7.06 -2.44 -0.54
C LEU A 132 -8.09 -3.56 -0.46
N THR A 133 -7.95 -4.54 -1.35
CA THR A 133 -8.94 -5.61 -1.58
C THR A 133 -8.30 -6.98 -1.71
N ALA A 134 -7.01 -7.12 -1.42
CA ALA A 134 -6.33 -8.41 -1.53
C ALA A 134 -6.93 -9.41 -0.54
N THR A 135 -6.90 -10.69 -0.91
CA THR A 135 -7.22 -11.80 0.01
C THR A 135 -6.05 -12.17 0.92
N GLY A 136 -4.88 -11.56 0.69
CA GLY A 136 -3.64 -11.77 1.43
C GLY A 136 -3.09 -10.46 1.99
N ILE A 137 -1.81 -10.17 1.75
CA ILE A 137 -1.17 -8.93 2.18
C ILE A 137 -1.47 -7.83 1.17
N ASP A 138 -2.10 -6.75 1.63
CA ASP A 138 -2.38 -5.55 0.85
C ASP A 138 -1.18 -4.60 0.82
N LEU A 139 -0.53 -4.41 1.96
CA LEU A 139 0.62 -3.52 2.09
C LEU A 139 1.75 -4.25 2.83
N GLN A 140 2.88 -4.38 2.15
CA GLN A 140 4.13 -4.87 2.72
C GLN A 140 5.16 -3.75 2.77
N SER A 141 5.87 -3.62 3.88
CA SER A 141 7.01 -2.73 4.01
C SER A 141 8.12 -3.40 4.80
N SER A 142 9.25 -3.63 4.14
CA SER A 142 10.50 -4.04 4.78
C SER A 142 11.50 -2.89 4.87
N ALA A 143 11.01 -1.66 4.65
CA ALA A 143 11.77 -0.43 4.56
C ALA A 143 11.79 0.33 5.88
N ALA A 144 12.84 1.13 6.11
CA ALA A 144 12.96 1.93 7.33
C ALA A 144 11.89 3.03 7.45
N SER A 145 11.43 3.60 6.33
CA SER A 145 10.46 4.70 6.32
C SER A 145 9.70 4.72 4.99
N THR A 146 8.37 4.72 5.06
CA THR A 146 7.45 4.88 3.92
C THR A 146 6.28 5.76 4.34
N VAL A 147 5.82 6.66 3.47
CA VAL A 147 4.67 7.54 3.73
C VAL A 147 3.64 7.40 2.62
N LEU A 148 2.41 7.08 2.98
CA LEU A 148 1.26 7.06 2.08
C LEU A 148 0.33 8.23 2.46
N ASN A 149 0.38 9.29 1.68
CA ASN A 149 -0.52 10.45 1.74
C ASN A 149 -1.76 10.29 0.85
N THR A 150 -1.77 9.30 -0.04
CA THR A 150 -2.99 8.90 -0.77
C THR A 150 -4.06 8.39 0.19
N PRO A 151 -5.35 8.70 -0.01
CA PRO A 151 -6.43 8.02 0.69
C PRO A 151 -6.39 6.51 0.40
N LEU A 152 -6.79 5.72 1.39
CA LEU A 152 -6.93 4.27 1.30
C LEU A 152 -8.35 3.85 1.67
N THR A 153 -8.89 2.91 0.91
CA THR A 153 -10.19 2.30 1.21
C THR A 153 -10.03 0.80 1.45
N PHE A 154 -10.42 0.33 2.63
CA PHE A 154 -10.45 -1.08 3.01
C PHE A 154 -11.72 -1.72 2.43
N GLY A 155 -11.58 -2.36 1.27
CA GLY A 155 -12.67 -3.04 0.57
C GLY A 155 -12.77 -4.53 0.90
N ASN A 156 -11.83 -5.05 1.69
CA ASN A 156 -11.80 -6.36 2.35
C ASN A 156 -11.05 -6.20 3.67
N ASN A 157 -11.01 -7.25 4.50
CA ASN A 157 -10.18 -7.26 5.71
C ASN A 157 -8.69 -7.10 5.32
N THR A 158 -8.20 -5.87 5.46
CA THR A 158 -6.92 -5.43 4.92
C THR A 158 -5.79 -5.96 5.78
N THR A 159 -4.76 -6.55 5.17
CA THR A 159 -3.55 -6.95 5.91
C THR A 159 -2.38 -6.04 5.59
N ILE A 160 -1.84 -5.39 6.62
CA ILE A 160 -0.63 -4.57 6.54
C ILE A 160 0.50 -5.28 7.30
N ASN A 161 1.57 -5.63 6.60
CA ASN A 161 2.77 -6.23 7.17
C ASN A 161 3.93 -5.24 7.12
N ILE A 162 4.40 -4.81 8.29
CA ILE A 162 5.58 -3.94 8.41
C ILE A 162 6.63 -4.72 9.16
N SER A 163 7.63 -5.25 8.45
CA SER A 163 8.64 -6.10 9.08
C SER A 163 9.67 -5.30 9.87
N ALA A 164 9.93 -4.06 9.46
CA ALA A 164 10.88 -3.14 10.11
C ALA A 164 10.51 -1.68 9.80
N GLY A 165 11.07 -0.74 10.57
CA GLY A 165 10.88 0.69 10.35
C GLY A 165 9.44 1.16 10.61
N THR A 166 9.11 2.31 10.05
CA THR A 166 7.80 2.95 10.19
C THR A 166 7.14 3.13 8.83
N THR A 167 5.89 2.69 8.70
CA THR A 167 5.04 3.09 7.57
C THR A 167 3.94 4.01 8.07
N THR A 168 3.89 5.21 7.49
CA THR A 168 2.93 6.25 7.84
C THR A 168 1.77 6.27 6.88
N LEU A 169 0.56 6.10 7.40
CA LEU A 169 -0.70 6.35 6.69
C LEU A 169 -1.19 7.75 7.06
N ALA A 170 -0.93 8.69 6.16
CA ALA A 170 -1.26 10.12 6.34
C ALA A 170 -2.49 10.57 5.54
N GLY A 171 -2.89 9.81 4.52
CA GLY A 171 -4.16 10.03 3.81
C GLY A 171 -5.36 9.53 4.61
N ASP A 172 -6.57 9.86 4.14
CA ASP A 172 -7.81 9.40 4.77
C ASP A 172 -7.99 7.88 4.64
N LEU A 173 -8.38 7.23 5.73
CA LEU A 173 -8.64 5.79 5.79
C LEU A 173 -10.14 5.52 5.91
N SER A 174 -10.69 4.78 4.97
CA SER A 174 -12.14 4.53 4.85
C SER A 174 -12.44 3.07 4.54
N GLY A 175 -13.72 2.69 4.59
CA GLY A 175 -14.15 1.34 4.21
C GLY A 175 -15.06 0.68 5.25
N THR A 176 -15.68 -0.42 4.87
CA THR A 176 -16.54 -1.21 5.77
C THR A 176 -15.77 -2.24 6.56
N ASP A 177 -14.60 -2.62 6.06
CA ASP A 177 -13.81 -3.74 6.55
C ASP A 177 -12.71 -3.31 7.51
N GLY A 178 -12.09 -4.34 8.09
CA GLY A 178 -11.10 -4.23 9.14
C GLY A 178 -9.66 -4.10 8.66
N LEU A 179 -8.77 -3.97 9.64
CA LEU A 179 -7.33 -3.89 9.46
C LEU A 179 -6.64 -4.93 10.36
N THR A 180 -5.77 -5.74 9.78
CA THR A 180 -4.85 -6.61 10.53
C THR A 180 -3.41 -6.13 10.30
N LYS A 181 -2.75 -5.67 11.36
CA LYS A 181 -1.34 -5.28 11.35
C LYS A 181 -0.46 -6.42 11.86
N THR A 182 0.52 -6.81 11.05
CA THR A 182 1.54 -7.82 11.36
C THR A 182 2.96 -7.26 11.18
N GLY A 183 3.97 -8.05 11.54
CA GLY A 183 5.38 -7.66 11.48
C GLY A 183 5.81 -6.76 12.64
N ALA A 184 7.11 -6.74 12.93
CA ALA A 184 7.67 -6.10 14.11
C ALA A 184 7.78 -4.56 14.04
N GLY A 185 7.62 -3.98 12.84
CA GLY A 185 7.71 -2.53 12.64
C GLY A 185 6.47 -1.76 13.09
N GLU A 186 6.54 -0.45 12.94
CA GLU A 186 5.53 0.52 13.36
C GLU A 186 4.59 0.90 12.21
N LEU A 187 3.29 0.83 12.47
CA LEU A 187 2.26 1.49 11.68
C LEU A 187 1.90 2.81 12.34
N LEU A 188 2.22 3.92 11.69
CA LEU A 188 1.82 5.26 12.13
C LEU A 188 0.56 5.68 11.36
N ILE A 189 -0.56 5.89 12.06
CA ILE A 189 -1.76 6.49 11.47
C ILE A 189 -1.83 7.95 11.92
N SER A 190 -1.55 8.86 10.99
CA SER A 190 -1.62 10.31 11.21
C SER A 190 -2.78 10.97 10.46
N GLY A 191 -3.33 10.30 9.44
CA GLY A 191 -4.50 10.75 8.70
C GLY A 191 -5.81 10.63 9.50
N SER A 192 -6.90 11.14 8.91
CA SER A 192 -8.23 10.88 9.44
C SER A 192 -8.70 9.48 9.06
N ALA A 193 -9.50 8.85 9.92
CA ALA A 193 -10.00 7.51 9.64
C ALA A 193 -11.48 7.37 10.03
N ASN A 194 -12.24 6.65 9.21
CA ASN A 194 -13.67 6.39 9.42
C ASN A 194 -14.11 4.98 9.00
N PHE A 195 -13.17 4.05 8.80
CA PHE A 195 -13.52 2.65 8.54
C PHE A 195 -14.23 2.01 9.74
N THR A 196 -15.12 1.06 9.52
CA THR A 196 -15.97 0.51 10.59
C THR A 196 -15.60 -0.90 11.03
N GLY A 197 -14.87 -1.67 10.20
CA GLY A 197 -14.51 -3.04 10.54
C GLY A 197 -13.46 -3.12 11.65
N PRO A 198 -13.28 -4.30 12.27
CA PRO A 198 -12.39 -4.47 13.41
C PRO A 198 -10.91 -4.25 13.05
N THR A 199 -10.14 -3.68 13.97
CA THR A 199 -8.68 -3.59 13.84
C THR A 199 -7.99 -4.51 14.82
N GLN A 200 -7.06 -5.33 14.34
CA GLN A 200 -6.19 -6.17 15.17
C GLN A 200 -4.73 -5.83 14.93
N ILE A 201 -4.01 -5.51 16.00
CA ILE A 201 -2.56 -5.35 15.99
C ILE A 201 -1.93 -6.62 16.55
N SER A 202 -1.47 -7.48 15.64
CA SER A 202 -0.90 -8.79 15.96
C SER A 202 0.57 -8.71 16.41
N ALA A 203 1.32 -7.72 15.93
CA ALA A 203 2.73 -7.53 16.28
C ALA A 203 3.21 -6.10 15.99
N GLY A 204 4.30 -5.73 16.66
CA GLY A 204 4.94 -4.43 16.50
C GLY A 204 4.14 -3.32 17.15
N THR A 205 4.13 -2.15 16.53
CA THR A 205 3.54 -0.95 17.13
C THR A 205 2.46 -0.36 16.24
N LEU A 206 1.32 -0.02 16.83
CA LEU A 206 0.38 0.96 16.28
C LEU A 206 0.65 2.28 16.99
N ASN A 207 1.11 3.27 16.23
CA ASN A 207 1.25 4.65 16.69
C ASN A 207 0.13 5.48 16.08
N LEU A 208 -0.75 6.02 16.90
CA LEU A 208 -1.87 6.84 16.46
C LEU A 208 -1.62 8.30 16.83
N THR A 209 -1.53 9.16 15.83
CA THR A 209 -1.51 10.63 16.01
C THR A 209 -2.72 11.30 15.37
N GLY A 210 -3.37 10.61 14.44
CA GLY A 210 -4.63 11.04 13.83
C GLY A 210 -5.86 10.71 14.67
N THR A 211 -7.02 10.75 14.01
CA THR A 211 -8.33 10.53 14.64
C THR A 211 -9.11 9.48 13.86
N LEU A 212 -9.51 8.42 14.55
CA LEU A 212 -10.54 7.48 14.10
C LEU A 212 -11.87 7.84 14.77
N THR A 213 -12.88 8.20 13.97
CA THR A 213 -14.18 8.70 14.47
C THR A 213 -15.26 7.63 14.57
N SER A 214 -15.07 6.48 13.95
CA SER A 214 -16.00 5.36 13.98
C SER A 214 -15.93 4.57 15.30
N ASP A 215 -16.91 3.71 15.51
CA ASP A 215 -16.97 2.75 16.64
C ASP A 215 -16.20 1.44 16.34
N SER A 216 -15.20 1.48 15.44
CA SER A 216 -14.40 0.31 15.08
C SER A 216 -13.67 -0.26 16.32
N PRO A 217 -13.83 -1.56 16.63
CA PRO A 217 -13.15 -2.16 17.76
C PRO A 217 -11.65 -2.36 17.46
N LEU A 218 -10.80 -2.07 18.44
CA LEU A 218 -9.35 -2.28 18.38
C LEU A 218 -8.92 -3.37 19.35
N GLU A 219 -8.16 -4.34 18.85
CA GLU A 219 -7.49 -5.37 19.63
C GLU A 219 -5.97 -5.22 19.55
N ILE A 220 -5.32 -5.10 20.71
CA ILE A 220 -3.85 -5.08 20.86
C ILE A 220 -3.41 -6.40 21.49
N THR A 221 -2.81 -7.27 20.69
CA THR A 221 -2.37 -8.60 21.15
C THR A 221 -1.09 -8.54 22.01
N ASN A 222 -0.72 -9.63 22.68
CA ASN A 222 0.35 -9.69 23.69
C ASN A 222 1.74 -9.21 23.20
N THR A 223 1.99 -9.27 21.89
CA THR A 223 3.27 -8.87 21.28
C THR A 223 3.20 -7.49 20.60
N ALA A 224 2.10 -6.76 20.81
CA ALA A 224 1.85 -5.48 20.20
C ALA A 224 1.83 -4.33 21.22
N THR A 225 2.14 -3.14 20.72
CA THR A 225 2.07 -1.89 21.48
C THR A 225 1.13 -0.90 20.80
N PHE A 226 0.27 -0.26 21.58
CA PHE A 226 -0.52 0.89 21.16
C PHE A 226 0.03 2.17 21.80
N THR A 227 0.36 3.16 20.97
CA THR A 227 1.05 4.38 21.40
C THR A 227 0.57 5.60 20.61
N GLY A 228 1.15 6.77 20.91
CA GLY A 228 0.85 8.03 20.25
C GLY A 228 -0.08 8.95 21.06
N THR A 229 -0.59 9.98 20.40
CA THR A 229 -1.37 11.08 21.02
C THR A 229 -2.73 11.31 20.36
N GLY A 230 -3.15 10.40 19.49
CA GLY A 230 -4.37 10.52 18.71
C GLY A 230 -5.63 10.08 19.46
N ASN A 231 -6.71 9.91 18.70
CA ASN A 231 -8.01 9.49 19.22
C ASN A 231 -8.54 8.26 18.49
N TRP A 232 -8.81 7.19 19.24
CA TRP A 232 -9.54 6.02 18.75
C TRP A 232 -10.92 5.96 19.40
N SER A 233 -11.98 6.38 18.71
CA SER A 233 -13.31 6.49 19.33
C SER A 233 -13.96 5.15 19.74
N GLY A 234 -13.70 4.07 19.00
CA GLY A 234 -14.27 2.76 19.29
C GLY A 234 -13.67 2.07 20.53
N PRO A 235 -14.21 0.90 20.93
CA PRO A 235 -13.71 0.17 22.08
C PRO A 235 -12.31 -0.40 21.83
N VAL A 236 -11.46 -0.37 22.86
CA VAL A 236 -10.08 -0.85 22.81
C VAL A 236 -9.89 -1.99 23.83
N SER A 237 -9.47 -3.15 23.37
CA SER A 237 -9.08 -4.30 24.19
C SER A 237 -7.59 -4.56 24.07
N VAL A 238 -6.90 -4.68 25.20
CA VAL A 238 -5.45 -4.79 25.25
C VAL A 238 -5.05 -6.02 26.03
N SER A 239 -4.22 -6.84 25.39
CA SER A 239 -3.44 -7.91 26.02
C SER A 239 -1.93 -7.70 25.88
N GLY A 240 -1.51 -6.76 25.01
CA GLY A 240 -0.13 -6.25 24.92
C GLY A 240 0.11 -4.99 25.75
N THR A 241 0.78 -4.00 25.17
CA THR A 241 1.16 -2.76 25.86
C THR A 241 0.35 -1.55 25.36
N VAL A 242 -0.08 -0.68 26.27
CA VAL A 242 -0.45 0.71 25.95
C VAL A 242 0.60 1.64 26.54
N ALA A 243 1.18 2.50 25.71
CA ALA A 243 2.19 3.48 26.10
C ALA A 243 1.83 4.82 25.43
N PRO A 244 1.07 5.71 26.08
CA PRO A 244 0.73 7.01 25.50
C PRO A 244 1.96 7.83 25.12
N GLY A 245 1.83 8.67 24.10
CA GLY A 245 2.88 9.60 23.69
C GLY A 245 4.02 8.99 22.89
N ASN A 246 5.05 9.81 22.66
CA ASN A 246 6.38 9.45 22.15
C ASN A 246 7.37 10.35 22.91
N GLY A 247 7.53 10.04 24.21
CA GLY A 247 7.69 11.04 25.27
C GLY A 247 6.36 11.23 26.00
N THR A 248 6.22 12.28 26.82
CA THR A 248 4.97 12.52 27.55
C THR A 248 3.81 12.93 26.63
N GLY A 249 2.63 12.31 26.74
CA GLY A 249 1.47 12.68 25.94
C GLY A 249 0.13 12.07 26.35
N THR A 250 -0.94 12.53 25.71
CA THR A 250 -2.31 12.04 25.96
C THR A 250 -2.80 11.22 24.77
N LEU A 251 -3.10 9.94 24.99
CA LEU A 251 -3.77 9.06 24.05
C LEU A 251 -5.26 8.98 24.41
N THR A 252 -6.16 9.19 23.45
CA THR A 252 -7.61 9.14 23.69
C THR A 252 -8.22 7.86 23.12
N THR A 253 -9.10 7.22 23.88
CA THR A 253 -9.79 5.98 23.47
C THR A 253 -11.29 6.06 23.73
N GLY A 254 -12.05 5.17 23.09
CA GLY A 254 -13.36 4.71 23.56
C GLY A 254 -13.25 3.93 24.88
N PRO A 255 -14.26 3.09 25.21
CA PRO A 255 -14.15 2.16 26.32
C PRO A 255 -12.85 1.35 26.26
N LEU A 256 -12.16 1.23 27.39
CA LEU A 256 -10.84 0.60 27.46
C LEU A 256 -10.88 -0.63 28.37
N THR A 257 -10.41 -1.76 27.86
CA THR A 257 -10.24 -2.99 28.64
C THR A 257 -8.77 -3.41 28.63
N LEU A 258 -8.11 -3.25 29.77
CA LEU A 258 -6.77 -3.77 30.00
C LEU A 258 -6.89 -5.17 30.63
N THR A 259 -6.64 -6.21 29.85
CA THR A 259 -6.75 -7.61 30.31
C THR A 259 -5.61 -7.97 31.29
N PRO A 260 -5.66 -9.11 32.01
CA PRO A 260 -4.61 -9.54 32.92
C PRO A 260 -3.20 -9.66 32.32
N SER A 261 -3.09 -9.85 31.01
CA SER A 261 -1.79 -9.94 30.32
C SER A 261 -1.23 -8.57 29.90
N SER A 262 -2.04 -7.53 29.99
CA SER A 262 -1.66 -6.22 29.47
C SER A 262 -0.68 -5.46 30.35
N THR A 263 0.04 -4.53 29.76
CA THR A 263 0.86 -3.54 30.44
C THR A 263 0.41 -2.13 30.06
N LEU A 264 0.10 -1.31 31.06
CA LEU A 264 0.01 0.14 30.91
C LEU A 264 1.37 0.74 31.27
N GLN A 265 2.03 1.38 30.32
CA GLN A 265 3.31 2.06 30.52
C GLN A 265 3.07 3.56 30.52
N LEU A 266 3.40 4.23 31.62
CA LEU A 266 3.28 5.68 31.74
C LEU A 266 4.63 6.30 32.11
N GLN A 267 5.02 7.32 31.36
CA GLN A 267 6.07 8.26 31.70
C GLN A 267 5.49 9.37 32.57
N ILE A 268 6.06 9.57 33.77
CA ILE A 268 5.60 10.61 34.71
C ILE A 268 6.59 11.78 34.86
N ALA A 269 7.70 11.72 34.12
CA ALA A 269 8.73 12.75 34.10
C ALA A 269 9.07 13.12 32.64
N GLY A 270 8.46 14.21 32.15
CA GLY A 270 8.84 14.83 30.88
C GLY A 270 9.97 15.86 31.02
N ASN A 271 10.27 16.57 29.93
CA ASN A 271 11.33 17.58 29.88
C ASN A 271 11.02 18.83 30.71
N SER A 272 9.79 18.99 31.22
CA SER A 272 9.40 20.09 32.09
C SER A 272 8.42 19.63 33.17
N ALA A 273 8.35 20.39 34.27
CA ALA A 273 7.43 20.11 35.37
C ALA A 273 5.98 20.04 34.86
N GLY A 274 5.25 19.02 35.30
CA GLY A 274 3.84 18.81 34.94
C GLY A 274 3.61 18.07 33.63
N GLN A 275 4.66 17.58 32.97
CA GLN A 275 4.55 16.71 31.81
C GLN A 275 4.52 15.23 32.24
N PHE A 276 3.48 14.53 31.83
CA PHE A 276 3.25 13.11 32.10
C PHE A 276 2.32 12.50 31.05
N ASP A 277 2.30 11.17 30.98
CA ASP A 277 1.41 10.42 30.12
C ASP A 277 0.00 10.31 30.66
N CYS A 278 -0.96 10.32 29.74
CA CYS A 278 -2.37 10.15 30.03
C CYS A 278 -3.03 9.20 29.01
N VAL A 279 -3.84 8.27 29.51
CA VAL A 279 -4.87 7.61 28.70
C VAL A 279 -6.21 8.23 29.05
N ASN A 280 -6.82 8.92 28.09
CA ASN A 280 -8.12 9.53 28.24
C ASN A 280 -9.20 8.63 27.62
N SER A 281 -9.85 7.81 28.44
CA SER A 281 -10.97 6.99 28.00
C SER A 281 -12.28 7.77 28.07
N SER A 282 -13.02 7.79 26.96
CA SER A 282 -14.38 8.37 26.89
C SER A 282 -15.48 7.41 27.38
N GLY A 283 -15.12 6.15 27.69
CA GLY A 283 -16.04 5.12 28.18
C GLY A 283 -15.57 4.41 29.45
N ALA A 284 -16.26 3.34 29.81
CA ALA A 284 -15.90 2.49 30.94
C ALA A 284 -14.47 1.94 30.78
N VAL A 285 -13.74 1.86 31.90
CA VAL A 285 -12.37 1.35 31.95
C VAL A 285 -12.31 0.13 32.87
N SER A 286 -11.75 -0.97 32.37
CA SER A 286 -11.35 -2.14 33.16
C SER A 286 -9.81 -2.20 33.22
N LEU A 287 -9.28 -2.38 34.43
CA LEU A 287 -7.85 -2.32 34.76
C LEU A 287 -7.41 -3.61 35.44
N ASP A 288 -7.19 -4.68 34.66
CA ASP A 288 -6.78 -5.98 35.20
C ASP A 288 -5.29 -6.30 34.94
N GLY A 289 -4.59 -5.44 34.18
CA GLY A 289 -3.19 -5.61 33.80
C GLY A 289 -2.15 -5.08 34.79
N THR A 290 -0.92 -4.94 34.30
CA THR A 290 0.22 -4.40 35.05
C THR A 290 0.44 -2.92 34.74
N LEU A 291 0.67 -2.08 35.76
CA LEU A 291 1.13 -0.71 35.58
C LEU A 291 2.65 -0.65 35.68
N THR A 292 3.29 -0.02 34.70
CA THR A 292 4.72 0.28 34.69
C THR A 292 4.94 1.79 34.57
N ILE A 293 5.90 2.31 35.34
CA ILE A 293 6.19 3.74 35.41
C ILE A 293 7.62 3.99 34.96
N ALA A 294 7.78 4.88 33.99
CA ALA A 294 9.07 5.40 33.55
C ALA A 294 9.29 6.82 34.14
N VAL A 295 10.51 7.05 34.63
CA VAL A 295 10.94 8.33 35.26
C VAL A 295 12.06 9.03 34.50
N ASP A 296 12.49 8.47 33.37
CA ASP A 296 13.48 9.10 32.51
C ASP A 296 12.75 10.04 31.52
N PRO A 297 13.19 11.29 31.32
CA PRO A 297 12.80 12.05 30.15
C PRO A 297 13.35 11.34 28.91
N GLY A 298 12.51 10.55 28.24
CA GLY A 298 12.84 9.83 27.00
C GLY A 298 13.54 10.67 25.94
#